data_AF-A0A559MLZ8-F1
#
_entry.id   AF-A0A559MLZ8-F1
#
_cell.length_a   1.000
_cell.length_b   1.000
_cell.length_c   1.000
_cell.angle_alpha   90.00
_cell.angle_beta   90.00
_cell.angle_gamma   90.00
#
_symmetry.space_group_name_H-M   'P 1'
#
loop_
_entity.id
_entity.type
_entity.pdbx_description
1 polymer ?
#
loop_
_entity_poly.entity_id
_entity_poly.type
_entity_poly.pdbx_seq_one_letter_code
_entity_poly.pdbx_strand_id
1 'polypeptide(L)'
;MWSSGFGDDFPSLIWYTMKEFISLNWEQWWFFILFTVRYLRLIVHSIAHWRYKSIPIPDSPTYSSKDVTIILPTISTDIKELRQTIQSMLTCNPSQILIITTKRQYNDIQNLCTLMNMRNLKVF
;
A
#
# COMPACT_ATOMS: atom_id res chain seq x y z
N MET A 1 -42.54 -31.17 -36.41
CA MET A 1 -41.13 -31.47 -36.72
C MET A 1 -40.32 -30.23 -36.35
N TRP A 2 -39.96 -30.11 -35.07
CA TRP A 2 -39.16 -28.98 -34.56
C TRP A 2 -37.68 -29.37 -34.66
N SER A 3 -36.89 -28.52 -35.32
CA SER A 3 -35.44 -28.67 -35.45
C SER A 3 -34.77 -28.29 -34.14
N SER A 4 -34.23 -29.28 -33.42
CA SER A 4 -33.34 -29.10 -32.27
C SER A 4 -31.95 -28.68 -32.76
N GLY A 5 -31.83 -27.47 -33.30
CA GLY A 5 -30.60 -26.94 -33.91
C GLY A 5 -29.96 -25.79 -33.13
N PHE A 6 -30.16 -25.72 -31.81
CA PHE A 6 -29.64 -24.62 -30.99
C PHE A 6 -28.80 -25.09 -29.78
N GLY A 7 -28.36 -26.35 -29.76
CA GLY A 7 -27.83 -26.97 -28.53
C GLY A 7 -26.39 -27.48 -28.54
N ASP A 8 -25.89 -28.06 -29.64
CA ASP A 8 -24.95 -29.19 -29.45
C ASP A 8 -23.54 -28.97 -30.05
N ASP A 9 -23.29 -27.82 -30.69
CA ASP A 9 -22.12 -27.59 -31.55
C ASP A 9 -21.07 -26.64 -30.94
N PHE A 10 -21.00 -26.53 -29.62
CA PHE A 10 -20.00 -25.70 -28.93
C PHE A 10 -18.54 -25.98 -29.39
N PRO A 11 -18.11 -27.24 -29.61
CA PRO A 11 -16.76 -27.53 -30.09
C PRO A 11 -16.49 -27.07 -31.53
N SER A 12 -17.49 -27.11 -32.41
CA SER A 12 -17.32 -26.68 -33.79
C SER A 12 -17.28 -25.15 -33.89
N LEU A 13 -18.06 -24.44 -33.05
CA LEU A 13 -17.99 -22.99 -32.89
C LEU A 13 -16.60 -22.52 -32.44
N ILE A 14 -15.99 -23.23 -31.47
CA ILE A 14 -14.60 -23.00 -31.06
C ILE A 14 -13.64 -23.24 -32.23
N TRP A 15 -13.84 -24.33 -32.99
CA TRP A 15 -12.97 -24.63 -34.13
C TRP A 15 -13.03 -23.54 -35.23
N TYR A 16 -14.22 -23.05 -35.56
CA TYR A 16 -14.40 -21.97 -36.54
C TYR A 16 -13.78 -20.65 -36.07
N THR A 17 -14.00 -20.27 -34.82
CA THR A 17 -13.39 -19.05 -34.25
C THR A 17 -11.87 -19.16 -34.18
N MET A 18 -11.31 -20.34 -33.87
CA MET A 18 -9.86 -20.56 -33.90
C MET A 18 -9.29 -20.46 -35.31
N LYS A 19 -10.00 -20.98 -36.32
CA LYS A 19 -9.56 -20.91 -37.72
C LYS A 19 -9.57 -19.48 -38.25
N GLU A 20 -10.60 -18.70 -37.94
CA GLU A 20 -10.65 -17.27 -38.28
C GLU A 20 -9.54 -16.48 -37.59
N PHE A 21 -9.24 -16.80 -36.33
CA PHE A 21 -8.15 -16.19 -35.57
C PHE A 21 -6.76 -16.45 -36.19
N ILE A 22 -6.53 -17.66 -36.71
CA ILE A 22 -5.27 -18.01 -37.38
C ILE A 22 -5.14 -17.29 -38.73
N SER A 23 -6.25 -16.95 -39.37
CA SER A 23 -6.27 -16.22 -40.65
C SER A 23 -6.08 -14.71 -40.53
N LEU A 24 -5.90 -14.18 -39.31
CA LEU A 24 -5.72 -12.75 -39.05
C LEU A 24 -4.42 -12.19 -39.66
N ASN A 25 -4.49 -10.94 -40.11
CA ASN A 25 -3.35 -10.21 -40.64
C ASN A 25 -2.34 -9.84 -39.54
N TRP A 26 -1.09 -9.62 -39.91
CA TRP A 26 0.02 -9.27 -39.01
C TRP A 26 -0.27 -8.06 -38.09
N GLU A 27 -0.95 -7.03 -38.58
CA GLU A 27 -1.31 -5.84 -37.78
C GLU A 27 -2.32 -6.15 -36.66
N GLN A 28 -3.28 -7.05 -36.95
CA GLN A 28 -4.26 -7.49 -35.96
C GLN A 28 -3.57 -8.33 -34.88
N TRP A 29 -2.61 -9.17 -35.26
CA TRP A 29 -1.77 -9.90 -34.33
C TRP A 29 -1.00 -8.98 -33.38
N TRP A 30 -0.39 -7.90 -33.88
CA TRP A 30 0.28 -6.92 -33.02
C TRP A 30 -0.66 -6.25 -32.04
N PHE A 31 -1.86 -5.85 -32.49
CA PHE A 31 -2.88 -5.31 -31.59
C PHE A 31 -3.24 -6.29 -30.49
N PHE A 32 -3.50 -7.57 -30.82
CA PHE A 32 -3.83 -8.60 -29.83
C PHE A 32 -2.69 -8.87 -28.86
N ILE A 33 -1.43 -8.89 -29.32
CA ILE A 33 -0.26 -9.07 -28.45
C ILE A 33 -0.13 -7.90 -27.46
N LEU A 34 -0.16 -6.66 -27.95
CA LEU A 34 -0.05 -5.47 -27.12
C LEU A 34 -1.22 -5.34 -26.13
N PHE A 35 -2.43 -5.63 -26.60
CA PHE A 35 -3.63 -5.69 -25.77
C PHE A 35 -3.46 -6.76 -24.68
N THR A 36 -3.12 -7.99 -25.04
CA THR A 36 -2.91 -9.08 -24.08
C THR A 36 -1.86 -8.73 -23.03
N VAL A 37 -0.71 -8.17 -23.43
CA VAL A 37 0.33 -7.74 -22.48
C VAL A 37 -0.18 -6.66 -21.52
N ARG A 38 -1.00 -5.72 -21.99
CA ARG A 38 -1.61 -4.67 -21.16
C ARG A 38 -2.53 -5.26 -20.09
N TYR A 39 -3.42 -6.18 -20.47
CA TYR A 39 -4.34 -6.82 -19.50
C TYR A 39 -3.64 -7.82 -18.60
N LEU A 40 -2.65 -8.56 -19.11
CA LEU A 40 -1.84 -9.48 -18.30
C LEU A 40 -1.07 -8.72 -17.22
N ARG A 41 -0.47 -7.57 -17.55
CA ARG A 41 0.16 -6.71 -16.55
C ARG A 41 -0.84 -6.31 -15.46
N LEU A 42 -2.04 -5.90 -15.83
CA LEU A 42 -3.09 -5.52 -14.86
C LEU A 42 -3.44 -6.70 -13.94
N ILE A 43 -3.71 -7.87 -14.51
CA ILE A 43 -4.08 -9.08 -13.75
C ILE A 43 -2.95 -9.47 -12.79
N VAL A 44 -1.70 -9.47 -13.24
CA VAL A 44 -0.53 -9.77 -12.39
C VAL A 44 -0.43 -8.79 -11.22
N HIS A 45 -0.61 -7.49 -11.48
CA HIS A 45 -0.57 -6.49 -10.40
C HIS A 45 -1.74 -6.64 -9.42
N SER A 46 -2.95 -6.92 -9.92
CA SER A 46 -4.12 -7.17 -9.07
C SER A 46 -3.93 -8.40 -8.20
N ILE A 47 -3.42 -9.51 -8.77
CA ILE A 47 -3.11 -10.72 -8.00
C ILE A 47 -2.00 -10.45 -6.99
N ALA A 48 -0.93 -9.74 -7.38
CA ALA A 48 0.15 -9.38 -6.47
C ALA A 48 -0.36 -8.53 -5.30
N HIS A 49 -1.26 -7.59 -5.56
CA HIS A 49 -1.90 -6.78 -4.53
C HIS A 49 -2.78 -7.61 -3.59
N TRP A 50 -3.59 -8.53 -4.12
CA TRP A 50 -4.42 -9.42 -3.30
C TRP A 50 -3.62 -10.44 -2.50
N ARG A 51 -2.45 -10.85 -3.01
CA ARG A 51 -1.53 -11.77 -2.34
C ARG A 51 -0.53 -11.06 -1.44
N TYR A 52 -0.50 -9.73 -1.43
CA TYR A 52 0.37 -8.96 -0.56
C TYR A 52 -0.06 -9.15 0.89
N LYS A 53 0.76 -9.87 1.66
CA LYS A 53 0.59 -10.03 3.10
C LYS A 53 1.56 -9.09 3.79
N SER A 54 1.06 -8.31 4.75
CA SER A 54 1.90 -7.50 5.61
C SER A 54 2.99 -8.36 6.24
N ILE A 55 4.22 -7.85 6.27
CA ILE A 55 5.36 -8.53 6.88
C ILE A 55 5.00 -8.84 8.33
N PRO A 56 4.95 -10.13 8.74
CA PRO A 56 4.63 -10.48 10.11
C PRO A 56 5.74 -9.98 11.03
N ILE A 57 5.35 -9.61 12.25
CA ILE A 57 6.31 -9.23 13.28
C ILE A 57 7.17 -10.48 13.57
N PRO A 58 8.50 -10.41 13.46
CA PRO A 58 9.36 -11.57 13.70
C PRO A 58 9.29 -11.98 15.17
N ASP A 59 9.30 -13.30 15.43
CA ASP A 59 9.22 -13.85 16.79
C ASP A 59 10.42 -13.43 17.67
N SER A 60 11.58 -13.17 17.05
CA SER A 60 12.78 -12.64 17.69
C SER A 60 13.20 -11.31 17.05
N PRO A 61 12.73 -10.15 17.56
CA PRO A 61 13.14 -8.86 17.02
C PRO A 61 14.61 -8.56 17.37
N THR A 62 15.42 -8.24 16.36
CA THR A 62 16.83 -7.84 16.54
C THR A 62 16.97 -6.53 17.33
N TYR A 63 15.98 -5.66 17.26
CA TYR A 63 15.96 -4.36 17.94
C TYR A 63 14.85 -4.35 18.99
N SER A 64 15.18 -3.92 20.21
CA SER A 64 14.18 -3.66 21.23
C SER A 64 13.67 -2.23 21.12
N SER A 65 12.50 -1.92 21.70
CA SER A 65 11.99 -0.53 21.78
C SER A 65 12.99 0.43 22.44
N LYS A 66 13.89 -0.09 23.29
CA LYS A 66 14.93 0.68 23.98
C LYS A 66 16.10 1.11 23.08
N ASP A 67 16.22 0.54 21.88
CA ASP A 67 17.28 0.85 20.92
C ASP A 67 16.79 1.79 19.81
N VAL A 68 15.51 2.16 19.84
CA VAL A 68 14.87 2.99 18.83
C VAL A 68 14.65 4.41 19.35
N THR A 69 15.17 5.38 18.60
CA THR A 69 14.89 6.81 18.79
C THR A 69 14.02 7.29 17.63
N ILE A 70 12.90 7.92 17.95
CA ILE A 70 11.97 8.42 16.94
C ILE A 70 12.21 9.90 16.71
N ILE A 71 12.45 10.29 15.46
CA ILE A 71 12.56 11.69 15.05
C ILE A 71 11.24 12.09 14.39
N LEU A 72 10.59 13.10 14.93
CA LEU A 72 9.33 13.65 14.45
C LEU A 72 9.56 15.04 13.86
N PRO A 73 9.87 15.15 12.55
CA PRO A 73 9.89 16.44 11.86
C PRO A 73 8.45 16.90 11.62
N THR A 74 8.06 18.04 12.18
CA THR A 74 6.69 18.56 12.02
C THR A 74 6.63 20.07 11.88
N ILE A 75 5.68 20.52 11.07
CA ILE A 75 5.26 21.93 10.94
C ILE A 75 3.78 22.08 11.37
N SER A 76 3.26 21.11 12.12
CA SER A 76 1.82 20.96 12.37
C SER A 76 1.21 22.22 12.97
N THR A 77 0.19 22.73 12.30
CA THR A 77 -0.66 23.80 12.82
C THR A 77 -1.67 23.26 13.85
N ASP A 78 -1.97 21.96 13.82
CA ASP A 78 -2.92 21.33 14.75
C ASP A 78 -2.19 20.58 15.88
N ILE A 79 -2.39 21.09 17.10
CA ILE A 79 -1.84 20.57 18.35
C ILE A 79 -2.57 19.28 18.78
N LYS A 80 -3.85 19.12 18.44
CA LYS A 80 -4.67 17.99 18.85
C LYS A 80 -4.27 16.71 18.11
N GLU A 81 -4.05 16.79 16.80
CA GLU A 81 -3.55 15.66 16.01
C GLU A 81 -2.12 15.28 16.41
N LEU A 82 -1.29 16.28 16.69
CA LEU A 82 0.07 16.06 17.19
C LEU A 82 0.07 15.29 18.51
N ARG A 83 -0.82 15.64 19.44
CA ARG A 83 -0.96 14.93 20.72
C ARG A 83 -1.30 13.45 20.51
N GLN A 84 -2.25 13.15 19.64
CA GLN A 84 -2.67 11.77 19.36
C GLN A 84 -1.53 10.96 18.74
N THR A 85 -0.76 11.58 17.86
CA THR A 85 0.41 10.98 17.21
C THR A 85 1.49 10.66 18.26
N ILE A 86 1.84 11.63 19.10
CA ILE A 86 2.83 11.44 20.18
C ILE A 86 2.37 10.33 21.14
N GLN A 87 1.09 10.32 21.54
CA GLN A 87 0.55 9.28 22.41
C GLN A 87 0.64 7.88 21.81
N SER A 88 0.41 7.75 20.50
CA SER A 88 0.55 6.48 19.79
C SER A 88 2.01 6.01 19.76
N MET A 89 2.95 6.93 19.50
CA MET A 89 4.39 6.65 19.51
C MET A 89 4.88 6.23 20.90
N LEU A 90 4.36 6.86 21.96
CA LEU A 90 4.70 6.54 23.35
C LEU A 90 4.22 5.16 23.78
N THR A 91 3.11 4.68 23.22
CA THR A 91 2.62 3.30 23.45
C THR A 91 3.67 2.25 23.04
N CYS A 92 4.53 2.57 22.06
CA CYS A 92 5.63 1.70 21.63
C CYS A 92 6.85 1.71 22.57
N ASN A 93 6.85 2.58 23.60
CA ASN A 93 7.92 2.79 24.57
C ASN A 93 9.34 2.95 23.96
N PRO A 94 9.53 3.92 23.05
CA PRO A 94 10.84 4.17 22.46
C PRO A 94 11.84 4.71 23.50
N SER A 95 13.12 4.56 23.19
CA SER A 95 14.22 5.10 24.00
C SER A 95 14.11 6.62 24.15
N GLN A 96 13.90 7.31 23.03
CA GLN A 96 13.83 8.76 22.97
C GLN A 96 12.94 9.22 21.81
N ILE A 97 12.27 10.35 21.99
CA ILE A 97 11.50 11.05 20.95
C ILE A 97 12.08 12.45 20.76
N LEU A 98 12.44 12.76 19.52
CA LEU A 98 13.02 14.02 19.09
C LEU A 98 12.04 14.76 18.19
N ILE A 99 11.40 15.82 18.69
CA ILE A 99 10.50 16.64 17.87
C ILE A 99 11.30 17.77 17.26
N ILE A 100 11.28 17.88 15.94
CA ILE A 100 11.93 18.96 15.20
C ILE A 100 10.81 19.85 14.67
N THR A 101 10.78 21.11 15.10
CA THR A 101 9.75 22.07 14.73
C THR A 101 10.31 23.41 14.29
N THR A 102 9.46 24.23 13.69
CA THR A 102 9.80 25.61 13.35
C THR A 102 9.76 26.49 14.59
N LYS A 103 10.59 27.54 14.63
CA LYS A 103 10.64 28.52 15.74
C LYS A 103 9.28 29.10 16.12
N ARG A 104 8.36 29.23 15.15
CA ARG A 104 7.02 29.79 15.36
C ARG A 104 6.17 28.92 16.29
N GLN A 105 6.28 27.61 16.17
CA GLN A 105 5.44 26.62 16.88
C GLN A 105 6.18 25.98 18.06
N TYR A 106 7.46 26.34 18.27
CA TYR A 106 8.28 25.79 19.34
C TYR A 106 7.64 25.94 20.72
N ASN A 107 7.12 27.12 21.04
CA ASN A 107 6.52 27.38 22.36
C ASN A 107 5.28 26.53 22.60
N ASP A 108 4.39 26.42 21.60
CA ASP A 108 3.15 25.67 21.72
C ASP A 108 3.42 24.17 21.92
N ILE A 109 4.38 23.64 21.16
CA ILE A 109 4.80 22.24 21.27
C ILE A 109 5.54 22.02 22.59
N GLN A 110 6.42 22.91 23.00
CA GLN A 110 7.12 22.84 24.29
C GLN A 110 6.13 22.83 25.46
N ASN A 111 5.10 23.67 25.41
CA ASN A 111 4.03 23.70 26.39
C ASN A 111 3.28 22.36 26.42
N LEU A 112 2.90 21.83 25.26
CA LEU A 112 2.26 20.52 25.15
C LEU A 112 3.15 19.40 25.71
N CYS A 113 4.45 19.42 25.43
CA CYS A 113 5.40 18.45 25.91
C CYS A 113 5.57 18.52 27.42
N THR A 114 5.57 19.73 27.98
CA THR A 114 5.61 19.99 29.43
C THR A 114 4.35 19.48 30.11
N LEU A 115 3.17 19.70 29.50
CA LEU A 115 1.89 19.17 30.00
C LEU A 115 1.86 17.64 30.05
N MET A 116 2.54 16.97 29.13
CA MET A 116 2.62 15.50 29.11
C MET A 116 3.65 14.94 30.11
N ASN A 117 4.50 15.79 30.72
CA ASN A 117 5.49 15.45 31.75
C ASN A 117 6.34 14.19 31.42
N MET A 118 7.00 14.19 30.25
CA MET A 118 7.71 13.00 29.76
C MET A 118 9.22 13.19 29.70
N ARG A 119 9.95 12.28 30.37
CA ARG A 119 11.42 12.31 30.48
C ARG A 119 12.16 12.02 29.15
N ASN A 120 11.51 11.32 28.23
CA ASN A 120 12.15 10.80 27.01
C ASN A 120 11.89 11.67 25.78
N LEU A 121 11.27 12.84 25.94
CA LEU A 121 10.84 13.69 24.84
C LEU A 121 11.62 15.00 24.85
N LYS A 122 12.22 15.35 23.71
CA LYS A 122 12.97 16.60 23.53
C LYS A 122 12.52 17.32 22.26
N VAL A 123 12.36 18.64 22.34
CA VAL A 123 11.93 19.51 21.24
C VAL A 123 13.10 20.37 20.78
N PHE A 124 13.29 20.49 19.46
CA PHE A 124 14.36 21.26 18.82
C PHE A 124 13.78 22.13 17.69
#